data_AF-A0A7W1JIA6-F1
#
_entry.id   AF-A0A7W1JIA6-F1
#
_cell.length_a   1.000
_cell.length_b   1.000
_cell.length_c   1.000
_cell.angle_alpha   90.00
_cell.angle_beta   90.00
_cell.angle_gamma   90.00
#
_symmetry.space_group_name_H-M   'P 1'
#
loop_
_entity.id
_entity.type
_entity.pdbx_description
1 polymer ?
#
loop_
_entity_poly.entity_id
_entity_poly.type
_entity_poly.pdbx_seq_one_letter_code
_entity_poly.pdbx_strand_id
1 'polypeptide(L)' 'MRAWWAPQVATGRVTCARCGVLIDHGDLWDLGHLDDRTAWTGPEHAVCNREAGGKRASHG' A
#
# COMPACT_ATOMS: atom_id res chain seq x y z
N MET A 1 -3.28 -10.65 -8.45
CA MET A 1 -2.48 -10.24 -7.28
C MET A 1 -3.25 -9.33 -6.32
N ARG A 2 -3.90 -8.24 -6.79
CA ARG A 2 -4.70 -7.37 -5.91
C ARG A 2 -5.85 -8.09 -5.17
N ALA A 3 -6.57 -8.99 -5.85
CA ALA A 3 -7.62 -9.81 -5.24
C ALA A 3 -7.13 -10.76 -4.12
N TRP A 4 -5.84 -11.14 -4.13
CA TRP A 4 -5.26 -12.00 -3.10
C TRP A 4 -4.86 -11.20 -1.84
N TRP A 5 -4.50 -9.92 -2.04
CA TRP A 5 -4.20 -8.99 -0.96
C TRP A 5 -5.45 -8.33 -0.37
N ALA A 6 -6.52 -8.18 -1.14
CA ALA A 6 -7.78 -7.59 -0.66
C ALA A 6 -8.30 -8.16 0.68
N PRO A 7 -8.44 -9.48 0.87
CA PRO A 7 -8.87 -10.02 2.16
C PRO A 7 -7.85 -9.79 3.27
N GLN A 8 -6.56 -9.67 2.96
CA GLN A 8 -5.51 -9.40 3.95
C GLN A 8 -5.51 -7.93 4.38
N VAL A 9 -5.59 -7.01 3.43
CA VAL A 9 -5.67 -5.57 3.71
C VAL A 9 -6.95 -5.24 4.46
N ALA A 10 -8.06 -5.91 4.13
CA ALA A 10 -9.32 -5.80 4.87
C ALA A 10 -9.23 -6.21 6.35
N THR A 11 -8.16 -6.89 6.77
CA THR A 11 -7.91 -7.16 8.21
C THR A 11 -7.30 -5.99 8.96
N GLY A 12 -6.82 -4.95 8.27
CA GLY A 12 -6.08 -3.83 8.88
C GLY A 12 -4.66 -4.19 9.32
N ARG A 13 -4.15 -5.39 8.95
CA ARG A 13 -2.85 -5.93 9.41
C ARG A 13 -1.74 -5.86 8.37
N VAL A 14 -2.03 -5.30 7.19
CA VAL A 14 -1.05 -5.23 6.11
C VAL A 14 -0.29 -3.93 6.21
N THR A 15 1.04 -4.04 6.27
CA THR A 15 1.93 -2.89 6.28
C THR A 15 2.13 -2.35 4.87
N CYS A 16 1.97 -1.04 4.70
CA CYS A 16 2.30 -0.34 3.48
C CYS A 16 3.81 -0.49 3.17
N ALA A 17 4.12 -1.03 1.99
CA ALA A 17 5.51 -1.22 1.55
C ALA A 17 6.29 0.10 1.38
N ARG A 18 5.59 1.25 1.29
CA ARG A 18 6.20 2.57 1.15
C ARG A 18 6.49 3.29 2.46
N CYS A 19 5.48 3.43 3.32
CA CYS A 19 5.58 4.23 4.55
C CYS A 19 5.82 3.38 5.80
N GLY A 20 5.67 2.05 5.72
CA GLY A 20 5.84 1.15 6.85
C GLY A 20 4.70 1.19 7.88
N VAL A 21 3.60 1.88 7.59
CA VAL A 21 2.41 1.97 8.45
C VAL A 21 1.36 0.96 8.01
N LEU A 22 0.55 0.45 8.95
CA LEU A 22 -0.58 -0.43 8.65
C LEU A 22 -1.61 0.30 7.80
N ILE A 23 -2.06 -0.37 6.74
CA ILE A 23 -3.22 0.04 5.93
C ILE A 23 -4.45 -0.41 6.69
N ASP A 24 -5.30 0.53 7.11
CA ASP A 24 -6.55 0.19 7.78
C ASP A 24 -7.53 -0.49 6.82
N HIS A 25 -8.47 -1.27 7.37
CA HIS A 25 -9.48 -1.96 6.61
C HIS A 25 -10.36 -1.02 5.75
N GLY A 26 -10.52 0.24 6.16
CA GLY A 26 -11.23 1.27 5.41
C GLY A 26 -10.38 2.10 4.46
N ASP A 27 -9.05 1.97 4.52
CA ASP A 27 -8.15 2.79 3.71
C ASP A 27 -8.12 2.34 2.26
N LEU A 28 -8.06 3.33 1.36
CA LEU A 28 -7.79 3.08 -0.05
C LEU A 28 -6.33 2.67 -0.21
N TRP A 29 -6.12 1.58 -0.95
CA TRP A 29 -4.79 1.02 -1.19
C TRP A 29 -4.64 0.52 -2.63
N ASP A 30 -3.41 0.55 -3.10
CA ASP A 30 -2.98 0.07 -4.41
C ASP A 30 -1.88 -0.97 -4.27
N LEU A 31 -1.67 -1.75 -5.33
CA LEU A 31 -0.59 -2.72 -5.36
C LEU A 31 0.64 -2.03 -5.96
N GLY A 32 1.63 -1.75 -5.10
CA GLY A 32 2.90 -1.16 -5.48
C GLY A 32 3.74 -2.10 -6.35
N HIS A 33 4.48 -1.53 -7.29
CA HIS A 33 5.41 -2.26 -8.14
C HIS A 33 6.79 -1.61 -8.15
N LEU A 34 7.83 -2.39 -8.48
CA LEU A 34 9.15 -1.85 -8.79
C LEU A 34 9.05 -0.91 -10.00
N ASP A 35 9.96 0.06 -10.11
CA ASP A 35 9.96 1.03 -11.22
C ASP A 35 10.06 0.33 -12.59
N ASP A 36 10.85 -0.74 -12.64
CA ASP A 36 10.98 -1.62 -13.82
C ASP A 36 9.74 -2.51 -14.08
N ARG A 37 8.70 -2.44 -13.23
CA ARG A 37 7.44 -3.21 -13.28
C ARG A 37 7.62 -4.73 -13.33
N THR A 38 8.80 -5.21 -12.94
CA THR A 38 9.17 -6.64 -12.97
C THR A 38 8.68 -7.41 -11.76
N ALA A 39 8.45 -6.74 -10.63
CA ALA A 39 7.92 -7.34 -9.42
C ALA A 39 6.96 -6.40 -8.68
N TRP A 40 6.03 -7.01 -7.93
CA TRP A 40 5.15 -6.31 -7.01
C TRP A 40 5.83 -6.19 -5.66
N THR A 41 5.90 -4.97 -5.12
CA THR A 41 6.52 -4.68 -3.82
C THR A 41 5.54 -4.93 -2.67
N GLY A 42 4.25 -4.97 -2.96
CA GLY A 42 3.18 -5.27 -2.03
C GLY A 42 2.13 -4.17 -1.95
N PRO A 43 1.20 -4.25 -0.99
CA PRO A 43 0.18 -3.23 -0.79
C PRO A 43 0.79 -1.92 -0.31
N GLU A 44 0.32 -0.82 -0.87
CA GLU A 44 0.69 0.55 -0.50
C GLU A 44 -0.58 1.39 -0.38
N HIS A 45 -0.61 2.39 0.50
CA HIS A 45 -1.75 3.32 0.53
C HIS A 45 -1.93 3.97 -0.85
N ALA A 46 -3.17 4.20 -1.27
CA ALA A 46 -3.44 4.84 -2.55
C ALA A 46 -2.79 6.22 -2.63
N VAL A 47 -2.75 6.94 -1.51
CA VAL A 47 -2.02 8.21 -1.37
C VAL A 47 -0.52 8.01 -1.49
N CYS A 48 0.07 7.03 -0.81
CA CYS A 48 1.51 6.75 -0.89
C CYS A 48 1.95 6.29 -2.29
N ASN A 49 1.09 5.58 -3.01
CA ASN A 49 1.34 5.10 -4.36
C ASN A 49 1.17 6.24 -5.40
N ARG A 50 0.17 7.11 -5.22
CA ARG A 50 -0.11 8.24 -6.13
C ARG A 50 0.87 9.39 -5.95
N GLU A 51 1.28 9.66 -4.73
CA GLU A 51 2.36 10.58 -4.41
C GLU A 51 3.68 9.83 -4.65
N ALA A 52 4.20 9.83 -5.87
CA ALA A 52 5.45 9.16 -6.27
C ALA A 52 6.72 9.61 -5.49
N GLY A 53 6.59 10.33 -4.38
CA GLY A 53 7.66 10.86 -3.57
C GLY A 53 7.27 11.06 -2.10
N GLY A 54 7.16 9.95 -1.36
CA GLY A 54 7.76 9.82 -0.02
C GLY A 54 7.38 10.85 1.06
N LYS A 55 6.21 11.48 0.99
CA LYS A 55 5.69 12.18 2.16
C LYS A 55 5.19 11.09 3.09
N ARG A 56 5.77 10.98 4.29
CA ARG A 56 5.16 10.26 5.42
C ARG A 56 3.85 11.00 5.69
N ALA A 57 2.82 10.69 4.92
CA ALA A 57 1.49 11.24 5.15
C ALA A 57 1.18 10.91 6.60
N SER A 58 0.97 11.94 7.40
CA SER A 58 0.62 11.81 8.79
C SER A 58 -0.69 11.04 8.83
N HIS A 59 -0.59 9.72 9.01
CA HIS A 59 -1.72 8.86 9.34
C HIS A 59 -2.18 9.33 10.71
N GLY A 60 -3.19 10.21 10.71
CA GLY A 60 -3.77 10.85 11.89
C GLY A 60 -4.77 9.96 12.59
#